data_AF-A0A1B6HMP1-F1
#
_entry.id   AF-A0A1B6HMP1-F1
#
_cell.length_a   1.000
_cell.length_b   1.000
_cell.length_c   1.000
_cell.angle_alpha   90.00
_cell.angle_beta   90.00
_cell.angle_gamma   90.00
#
_symmetry.space_group_name_H-M   'P 1'
#
loop_
_entity.id
_entity.type
_entity.pdbx_description
1 polymer ?
#
loop_
_entity_poly.entity_id
_entity_poly.type
_entity_poly.pdbx_seq_one_letter_code
_entity_poly.pdbx_strand_id
1 'polypeptide(L)'
;TTPLPPDVVCRVFWQTCQAVKHMHNQSPPIVHRDLKIENLLLDTEGKIKLCDFGSATTQTYQPNNSWTAQQRAMLEDQMNRCTTPMYRAPEMVDTWNNYPIGCPSDVWALGCLLYMLCYN
;
A
#
# COMPACT_ATOMS: atom_id res chain seq x y z
N THR A 1 -0.87 7.85 -24.57
CA THR A 1 -1.26 6.43 -24.46
C THR A 1 -2.77 6.36 -24.52
N THR A 2 -3.35 5.35 -25.17
CA THR A 2 -4.81 5.18 -25.19
C THR A 2 -5.27 4.73 -23.81
N PRO A 3 -6.27 5.38 -23.18
CA PRO A 3 -6.76 4.96 -21.86
C PRO A 3 -7.22 3.50 -21.89
N LEU A 4 -6.98 2.78 -20.79
CA LEU A 4 -7.48 1.42 -20.65
C LEU A 4 -9.02 1.41 -20.66
N PRO A 5 -9.66 0.43 -21.31
CA PRO A 5 -11.10 0.25 -21.21
C PRO A 5 -11.55 0.11 -19.75
N PRO A 6 -12.67 0.72 -19.33
CA PRO A 6 -13.14 0.66 -17.94
C PRO A 6 -13.32 -0.77 -17.41
N ASP A 7 -13.70 -1.72 -18.25
CA ASP A 7 -13.82 -3.12 -17.87
C ASP A 7 -12.45 -3.75 -17.53
N VAL A 8 -11.39 -3.37 -18.24
CA VAL A 8 -10.01 -3.80 -17.95
C VAL A 8 -9.57 -3.20 -16.61
N VAL A 9 -9.77 -1.90 -16.41
CA VAL A 9 -9.41 -1.21 -15.16
C VAL A 9 -10.12 -1.86 -13.96
N CYS A 10 -11.43 -2.05 -14.05
CA CYS A 10 -12.21 -2.70 -13.00
C CYS A 10 -11.76 -4.13 -12.72
N ARG A 11 -11.44 -4.92 -13.75
CA ARG A 11 -10.92 -6.30 -13.56
C ARG A 11 -9.58 -6.30 -12.84
N VAL A 12 -8.62 -5.48 -13.29
CA VAL A 12 -7.29 -5.39 -12.69
C VAL A 12 -7.41 -4.95 -11.23
N PHE A 13 -8.13 -3.85 -10.99
CA PHE A 13 -8.29 -3.27 -9.66
C PHE A 13 -9.00 -4.22 -8.69
N TRP A 14 -10.06 -4.89 -9.15
CA TRP A 14 -10.80 -5.88 -8.33
C TRP A 14 -9.89 -7.04 -7.92
N GLN A 15 -9.09 -7.60 -8.83
CA GLN A 15 -8.17 -8.69 -8.50
C GLN A 15 -7.08 -8.24 -7.52
N THR A 16 -6.55 -7.02 -7.68
CA THR A 16 -5.60 -6.43 -6.72
C THR A 16 -6.25 -6.27 -5.34
N CYS A 17 -7.48 -5.76 -5.26
CA CYS A 17 -8.22 -5.63 -4.00
C CYS A 17 -8.43 -6.99 -3.33
N GLN A 18 -8.67 -8.06 -4.10
CA GLN A 18 -8.81 -9.41 -3.56
C GLN A 18 -7.50 -9.93 -2.96
N ALA A 19 -6.35 -9.64 -3.58
CA ALA A 19 -5.04 -9.97 -3.02
C ALA A 19 -4.77 -9.20 -1.72
N VAL A 20 -5.03 -7.89 -1.70
CA VAL A 20 -4.85 -7.04 -0.50
C VAL A 20 -5.80 -7.48 0.63
N LYS A 21 -7.07 -7.75 0.32
CA LYS A 21 -8.04 -8.30 1.27
C LYS A 21 -7.56 -9.61 1.86
N HIS A 22 -6.98 -10.50 1.06
CA HIS A 22 -6.41 -11.74 1.55
C HIS A 22 -5.30 -11.48 2.57
N MET A 23 -4.37 -10.57 2.28
CA MET A 23 -3.29 -10.18 3.21
C MET A 23 -3.82 -9.57 4.51
N HIS A 24 -4.80 -8.67 4.42
CA HIS A 24 -5.39 -7.99 5.58
C HIS A 24 -6.22 -8.93 6.46
N ASN A 25 -6.73 -10.03 5.92
CA ASN A 25 -7.48 -11.05 6.65
C ASN A 25 -6.60 -12.10 7.35
N GLN A 26 -5.27 -12.02 7.22
CA GLN A 26 -4.37 -12.92 7.95
C GLN A 26 -4.39 -12.63 9.46
N SER A 27 -3.87 -13.56 10.26
CA SER A 27 -3.74 -13.40 11.71
C SER A 27 -2.29 -13.67 12.15
N PRO A 28 -1.47 -12.63 12.39
CA PRO A 28 -1.81 -11.20 12.34
C PRO A 28 -2.00 -10.66 10.90
N PRO A 29 -2.72 -9.53 10.72
CA PRO A 29 -2.87 -8.88 9.41
C PRO A 29 -1.52 -8.52 8.79
N ILE A 30 -1.40 -8.68 7.46
CA ILE A 30 -0.19 -8.32 6.71
C ILE A 30 -0.45 -7.04 5.91
N VAL A 31 0.38 -6.02 6.10
CA VAL A 31 0.38 -4.77 5.34
C VAL A 31 1.46 -4.86 4.26
N HIS A 32 1.14 -4.55 3.00
CA HIS A 32 2.09 -4.64 1.89
C HIS A 32 3.10 -3.49 1.89
N ARG A 33 2.64 -2.25 2.15
CA ARG A 33 3.43 -0.99 2.20
C ARG A 33 4.08 -0.53 0.89
N ASP A 34 4.10 -1.36 -0.15
CA ASP A 34 4.62 -0.95 -1.47
C ASP A 34 3.70 -1.36 -2.64
N LEU A 35 2.40 -1.03 -2.54
CA LEU A 35 1.46 -1.27 -3.63
C LEU A 35 1.67 -0.23 -4.75
N LYS A 36 1.99 -0.72 -5.94
CA LYS A 36 2.24 0.07 -7.16
C LYS A 36 2.08 -0.81 -8.40
N ILE A 37 1.96 -0.19 -9.58
CA ILE A 37 1.69 -0.91 -10.83
C ILE A 37 2.80 -1.90 -11.18
N GLU A 38 4.05 -1.58 -10.83
CA GLU A 38 5.23 -2.41 -11.04
C GLU A 38 5.20 -3.72 -10.24
N ASN A 39 4.43 -3.75 -9.14
CA ASN A 39 4.27 -4.93 -8.28
C ASN A 39 3.04 -5.78 -8.66
N LEU A 40 2.37 -5.47 -9.78
CA LEU A 40 1.30 -6.29 -10.34
C LEU A 40 1.79 -7.09 -11.53
N LEU A 41 1.85 -8.41 -11.37
CA LEU A 41 2.21 -9.34 -12.42
C LEU A 41 0.96 -9.87 -13.12
N LEU A 42 1.05 -10.06 -14.44
CA LEU A 42 0.04 -10.76 -15.22
C LEU A 42 0.51 -12.19 -15.47
N ASP A 43 -0.27 -13.18 -15.04
CA ASP A 43 0.04 -14.58 -15.32
C ASP A 43 -0.41 -15.02 -16.72
N THR A 44 -0.08 -16.25 -17.10
CA THR A 44 -0.42 -16.83 -18.42
C THR A 44 -1.92 -16.96 -18.67
N GLU A 45 -2.75 -16.89 -17.63
CA GLU A 45 -4.21 -16.94 -17.71
C GLU A 45 -4.83 -15.53 -17.69
N GLY A 46 -4.01 -14.47 -17.69
CA GLY A 46 -4.47 -13.10 -17.62
C GLY A 46 -4.96 -12.68 -16.23
N LYS A 47 -4.54 -13.37 -15.16
CA LYS A 47 -4.85 -13.00 -13.77
C LYS A 47 -3.72 -12.15 -13.19
N ILE A 48 -4.12 -11.18 -12.38
CA ILE A 48 -3.22 -10.33 -11.61
C ILE A 48 -2.72 -11.10 -10.39
N LYS A 49 -1.40 -11.08 -10.20
CA LYS A 49 -0.73 -11.56 -9.00
C LYS A 49 0.08 -10.42 -8.40
N LEU A 50 -0.10 -10.19 -7.11
CA LEU A 50 0.72 -9.25 -6.35
C LEU A 50 2.10 -9.89 -6.07
N CYS A 51 3.17 -9.12 -6.26
CA CYS A 51 4.53 -9.53 -5.96
C CYS A 51 5.27 -8.51 -5.08
N ASP A 52 6.52 -8.84 -4.73
CA ASP A 52 7.42 -8.04 -3.90
C ASP A 52 6.91 -7.75 -2.48
N PHE A 53 7.05 -8.76 -1.62
CA PHE A 53 6.72 -8.68 -0.20
C PHE A 53 7.91 -8.21 0.66
N GLY A 54 8.98 -7.67 0.06
CA GLY A 54 10.18 -7.24 0.79
C GLY A 54 9.90 -6.13 1.80
N SER A 55 8.87 -5.32 1.54
CA SER A 55 8.40 -4.26 2.43
C SER A 55 7.23 -4.67 3.32
N ALA A 56 6.67 -5.88 3.14
CA ALA A 56 5.50 -6.30 3.88
C ALA A 56 5.79 -6.43 5.38
N THR A 57 4.79 -6.18 6.22
CA THR A 57 4.94 -6.29 7.68
C THR A 57 3.63 -6.66 8.35
N THR A 58 3.71 -7.28 9.52
CA THR A 58 2.58 -7.50 10.43
C THR A 58 2.54 -6.45 11.55
N GLN A 59 3.52 -5.54 11.59
CA GLN A 59 3.58 -4.47 12.58
C GLN A 59 2.58 -3.38 12.22
N THR A 60 1.83 -2.93 13.23
CA THR A 60 1.01 -1.72 13.16
C THR A 60 1.56 -0.72 14.17
N TYR A 61 1.53 0.56 13.81
CA TYR A 61 2.04 1.63 14.67
C TYR A 61 0.87 2.49 15.13
N GLN A 62 0.88 2.85 16.41
CA GLN A 62 -0.09 3.78 17.01
C GLN A 62 0.69 4.91 17.69
N PRO A 63 1.21 5.88 16.90
CA PRO A 63 1.85 7.05 17.47
C PRO A 63 0.88 7.80 18.38
N ASN A 64 1.38 8.29 19.50
CA ASN A 64 0.58 9.06 20.44
C ASN A 64 1.45 10.12 21.13
N ASN A 65 0.88 10.90 22.05
CA ASN A 65 1.59 11.99 22.73
C ASN A 65 2.75 11.53 23.63
N SER A 66 2.86 10.24 23.96
CA SER A 66 4.01 9.71 24.72
C SER A 66 5.19 9.31 23.84
N TRP A 67 5.04 9.32 22.50
CA TRP A 67 6.13 9.02 21.59
C TRP A 67 7.14 10.16 21.54
N THR A 68 8.41 9.84 21.72
CA THR A 68 9.50 10.80 21.61
C THR A 68 9.75 11.17 20.13
N ALA A 69 10.38 12.32 19.91
CA ALA A 69 10.83 12.73 18.57
C ALA A 69 11.76 11.67 17.93
N GLN A 70 12.58 10.98 18.74
CA GLN A 70 13.46 9.92 18.25
C GLN A 70 12.69 8.69 17.77
N GLN A 71 11.64 8.26 18.48
CA GLN A 71 10.80 7.14 18.04
C GLN A 71 10.08 7.45 16.73
N ARG A 72 9.62 8.70 16.56
CA ARG A 72 9.01 9.19 15.32
C ARG A 72 10.01 9.21 14.18
N ALA A 73 11.20 9.75 14.39
CA ALA A 73 12.27 9.79 13.39
C ALA A 73 12.71 8.39 12.93
N MET A 74 12.78 7.41 13.84
CA MET A 74 13.07 6.01 13.49
C MET A 74 11.98 5.40 12.62
N LEU A 75 10.70 5.66 12.92
CA LEU A 75 9.58 5.20 12.13
C LEU A 75 9.58 5.82 10.73
N GLU A 76 9.83 7.13 10.64
CA GLU A 76 9.92 7.87 9.37
C GLU A 76 11.09 7.37 8.49
N ASP A 77 12.26 7.11 9.07
CA ASP A 77 13.40 6.50 8.36
C ASP A 77 13.07 5.10 7.83
N GLN A 78 12.37 4.27 8.63
CA GLN A 78 11.89 2.98 8.17
C GLN A 78 10.90 3.11 7.00
N MET A 79 9.94 4.04 7.08
CA MET A 79 9.01 4.30 5.97
C MET A 79 9.75 4.77 4.72
N ASN A 80 10.77 5.62 4.87
CA ASN A 80 11.58 6.10 3.75
C ASN A 80 12.32 4.99 3.00
N ARG A 81 12.75 3.93 3.69
CA ARG A 81 13.48 2.80 3.10
C ARG A 81 12.56 1.75 2.46
N CYS A 82 11.36 1.57 3.00
CA CYS A 82 10.48 0.46 2.63
C CYS A 82 9.29 0.86 1.75
N THR A 83 9.12 2.13 1.38
CA THR A 83 7.94 2.57 0.63
C THR A 83 8.30 3.49 -0.53
N THR A 84 7.55 3.38 -1.63
CA THR A 84 7.67 4.30 -2.77
C THR A 84 7.03 5.67 -2.44
N PRO A 85 7.78 6.80 -2.49
CA PRO A 85 7.32 8.11 -2.01
C PRO A 85 5.94 8.56 -2.52
N MET A 86 5.66 8.37 -3.80
CA MET A 86 4.41 8.82 -4.44
C MET A 86 3.15 8.04 -4.04
N TYR A 87 3.30 6.87 -3.39
CA TYR A 87 2.19 6.02 -2.95
C TYR A 87 1.97 6.07 -1.42
N ARG A 88 2.75 6.87 -0.68
CA ARG A 88 2.66 6.94 0.78
C ARG A 88 1.35 7.58 1.22
N ALA A 89 0.71 6.94 2.20
CA ALA A 89 -0.45 7.49 2.89
C ALA A 89 -0.03 8.68 3.79
N PRO A 90 -0.92 9.65 4.07
CA PRO A 90 -0.60 10.81 4.88
C PRO A 90 0.00 10.47 6.25
N GLU A 91 -0.51 9.43 6.91
CA GLU A 91 -0.02 8.94 8.20
C GLU A 91 1.40 8.35 8.15
N MET A 92 1.89 7.97 6.97
CA MET A 92 3.27 7.52 6.76
C MET A 92 4.23 8.69 6.51
N VAL A 93 3.71 9.87 6.16
CA VAL A 93 4.49 11.09 5.91
C VAL A 93 4.54 11.96 7.15
N ASP A 94 3.42 12.10 7.85
CA ASP A 94 3.30 12.89 9.07
C ASP A 94 2.88 12.02 10.25
N THR A 95 3.87 11.62 11.06
CA THR A 95 3.61 10.82 12.25
C THR A 95 3.03 11.64 13.41
N TRP A 96 3.10 12.98 13.37
CA TRP A 96 2.75 13.89 14.48
C TRP A 96 1.25 14.06 14.69
N ASN A 97 0.44 13.78 13.68
CA ASN A 97 -1.03 13.76 13.81
C ASN A 97 -1.57 12.53 14.56
N ASN A 98 -0.70 11.60 14.99
CA ASN A 98 -1.05 10.42 15.79
C ASN A 98 -2.07 9.49 15.11
N TYR A 99 -2.14 9.52 13.78
CA TYR A 99 -2.93 8.54 13.03
C TYR A 99 -2.25 7.16 13.07
N PRO A 100 -3.03 6.07 13.22
CA PRO A 100 -2.48 4.73 13.20
C PRO A 100 -1.96 4.37 11.81
N ILE A 101 -0.81 3.71 11.75
CA ILE A 101 -0.22 3.21 10.51
C ILE A 101 -0.41 1.70 10.46
N GLY A 102 -1.09 1.22 9.42
CA GLY A 102 -1.41 -0.19 9.24
C GLY A 102 -2.10 -0.46 7.90
N CYS A 103 -3.02 -1.43 7.87
CA CYS A 103 -3.80 -1.80 6.69
C CYS A 103 -4.44 -0.62 5.92
N PRO A 104 -4.96 0.46 6.56
CA PRO A 104 -5.50 1.61 5.83
C PRO A 104 -4.52 2.27 4.85
N SER A 105 -3.23 2.19 5.12
CA SER A 105 -2.21 2.76 4.23
C SER A 105 -2.14 2.04 2.87
N ASP A 106 -2.41 0.73 2.84
CA ASP A 106 -2.54 -0.01 1.57
C ASP A 106 -3.80 0.44 0.80
N VAL A 107 -4.86 0.84 1.50
CA VAL A 107 -6.09 1.36 0.87
C VAL A 107 -5.84 2.71 0.20
N TRP A 108 -5.03 3.58 0.82
CA TRP A 108 -4.55 4.80 0.18
C TRP A 108 -3.78 4.49 -1.11
N ALA A 109 -2.82 3.57 -1.03
CA ALA A 109 -2.02 3.17 -2.19
C ALA A 109 -2.87 2.54 -3.30
N LEU A 110 -3.92 1.78 -2.96
CA LEU A 110 -4.93 1.30 -3.92
C LEU A 110 -5.64 2.47 -4.63
N GLY A 111 -5.96 3.56 -3.93
CA GLY A 111 -6.52 4.77 -4.53
C GLY A 111 -5.59 5.40 -5.56
N CYS A 112 -4.31 5.56 -5.21
CA CYS A 112 -3.27 6.03 -6.13
C CYS A 112 -3.13 5.10 -7.35
N LEU A 113 -3.11 3.78 -7.13
CA LEU A 113 -3.03 2.79 -8.19
C LEU A 113 -4.25 2.84 -9.13
N LEU A 114 -5.46 2.97 -8.61
CA LEU A 114 -6.68 3.13 -9.42
C LEU A 114 -6.62 4.39 -10.27
N TYR A 115 -6.17 5.51 -9.69
CA TYR A 115 -5.95 6.75 -10.43
C TYR A 115 -4.96 6.53 -11.57
N MET A 116 -3.82 5.88 -11.30
CA MET A 116 -2.82 5.55 -12.33
C MET A 116 -3.38 4.66 -13.44
N LEU A 117 -4.22 3.67 -13.13
CA LEU A 117 -4.85 2.82 -14.15
C LEU A 117 -5.81 3.60 -15.07
N CYS A 118 -6.44 4.66 -14.56
CA CYS A 118 -7.40 5.48 -15.31
C CYS A 118 -6.73 6.56 -16.17
N TYR A 119 -5.61 7.13 -15.71
CA TYR A 119 -5.10 8.41 -16.22
C TYR A 119 -3.65 8.41 -16.71
N ASN A 120 -2.99 7.24 -16.78
CA ASN A 120 -1.62 7.10 -17.27
C ASN A 120 -1.54 6.55 -18.71
#